data_AF-B6QCU8-F1
#
_entry.id   AF-B6QCU8-F1
#
_cell.length_a   1.000
_cell.length_b   1.000
_cell.length_c   1.000
_cell.angle_alpha   90.00
_cell.angle_beta   90.00
_cell.angle_gamma   90.00
#
_symmetry.space_group_name_H-M   'P 1'
#
loop_
_entity.id
_entity.type
_entity.pdbx_description
1 polymer ?
#
loop_
_entity_poly.entity_id
_entity_poly.type
_entity_poly.pdbx_seq_one_letter_code
_entity_poly.pdbx_strand_id
1 'polypeptide(L)'
;MHKTIEVTGMDMKPFELSIFTPDIPAPTNGCPCLYFIHGGGLVTNNQFSGINSIFPCIYSLNTVCVSIDYGLAPDCKAPTQIDQCYEGVKRLWDK
;
A
#
# COMPACT_ATOMS: atom_id res chain seq x y z
N MET A 1 6.93 -13.06 2.62
CA MET A 1 6.29 -13.28 1.30
C MET A 1 5.78 -11.96 0.74
N HIS A 2 5.96 -11.70 -0.56
CA HIS A 2 5.44 -10.50 -1.24
C HIS A 2 4.43 -10.91 -2.32
N LYS A 3 3.32 -10.17 -2.43
CA LYS A 3 2.34 -10.28 -3.53
C LYS A 3 1.83 -8.90 -3.91
N THR A 4 1.42 -8.74 -5.16
CA THR A 4 0.77 -7.52 -5.64
C THR A 4 -0.70 -7.80 -5.95
N ILE A 5 -1.58 -6.84 -5.65
CA ILE A 5 -2.95 -6.83 -6.13
C ILE A 5 -3.23 -5.54 -6.88
N GLU A 6 -3.94 -5.63 -8.00
CA GLU A 6 -4.48 -4.47 -8.69
C GLU A 6 -5.82 -4.07 -8.05
N VAL A 7 -6.02 -2.76 -7.89
CA VAL A 7 -7.28 -2.17 -7.46
C VAL A 7 -7.87 -1.44 -8.67
N THR A 8 -9.08 -1.86 -9.05
CA THR A 8 -9.85 -1.27 -10.14
C THR A 8 -11.09 -0.55 -9.58
N GLY A 9 -11.42 0.60 -10.16
CA GLY A 9 -12.61 1.38 -9.82
C GLY A 9 -13.21 2.00 -11.08
N MET A 10 -14.51 2.27 -11.07
CA MET A 10 -15.25 2.70 -12.28
C MET A 10 -14.73 4.04 -12.86
N ASP A 11 -14.28 4.95 -11.99
CA ASP A 11 -13.88 6.32 -12.33
C ASP A 11 -12.41 6.66 -12.03
N MET A 12 -11.57 5.64 -11.82
CA MET A 12 -10.16 5.85 -11.47
C MET A 12 -9.23 4.96 -12.27
N LYS A 13 -8.05 5.50 -12.60
CA LYS A 13 -6.97 4.70 -13.18
C LYS A 13 -6.62 3.56 -12.20
N PRO A 14 -6.49 2.31 -12.68
CA PRO A 14 -6.03 1.20 -11.84
C PRO A 14 -4.70 1.52 -11.17
N PHE A 15 -4.53 1.00 -9.96
CA PHE A 15 -3.31 1.15 -9.17
C PHE A 15 -3.02 -0.13 -8.40
N GLU A 16 -1.79 -0.27 -7.92
CA GLU A 16 -1.34 -1.50 -7.27
C GLU A 16 -1.18 -1.34 -5.77
N LEU A 17 -1.40 -2.44 -5.04
CA LEU A 17 -1.02 -2.60 -3.65
C LEU A 17 -0.03 -3.76 -3.53
N SER A 18 1.19 -3.47 -3.07
CA SER A 18 2.20 -4.45 -2.71
C SER A 18 2.04 -4.87 -1.26
N ILE A 19 1.80 -6.15 -1.03
CA ILE A 19 1.50 -6.75 0.27
C ILE A 19 2.70 -7.59 0.71
N PHE A 20 3.27 -7.22 1.85
CA PHE A 20 4.40 -7.88 2.49
C PHE A 20 3.93 -8.56 3.76
N THR A 21 3.98 -9.88 3.76
CA THR A 21 3.62 -10.72 4.90
C THR A 21 4.90 -11.30 5.53
N PRO A 22 5.12 -11.13 6.84
CA PRO A 22 6.25 -11.76 7.51
C PRO A 22 6.09 -13.29 7.48
N ASP A 23 7.20 -14.01 7.50
CA ASP A 23 7.20 -15.47 7.66
C ASP A 23 7.12 -15.84 9.15
N ILE A 24 6.05 -15.39 9.79
CA ILE A 24 5.73 -15.62 11.20
C ILE A 24 4.26 -16.04 11.25
N PRO A 25 3.89 -17.06 12.06
CA PRO A 25 2.49 -17.45 12.20
C PRO A 25 1.59 -16.27 12.57
N ALA A 26 0.46 -16.14 11.87
CA ALA A 26 -0.51 -15.09 12.13
C ALA A 26 -1.15 -15.26 13.52
N PRO A 27 -1.44 -14.17 14.26
CA PRO A 27 -2.21 -14.24 15.50
C PRO A 27 -3.63 -14.79 15.25
N THR A 28 -4.23 -15.36 16.29
CA THR A 28 -5.56 -16.00 16.21
C THR A 28 -6.68 -15.07 15.70
N ASN A 29 -6.55 -13.76 15.91
CA ASN A 29 -7.54 -12.75 15.49
C ASN A 29 -7.11 -11.95 14.25
N GLY A 30 -6.17 -12.48 13.46
CA GLY A 30 -5.58 -11.79 12.33
C GLY A 30 -4.36 -10.94 12.70
N CYS A 31 -3.62 -10.50 11.68
CA CYS A 31 -2.45 -9.64 11.86
C CYS A 31 -2.85 -8.16 11.85
N PRO A 32 -2.16 -7.29 12.60
CA PRO A 32 -2.18 -5.86 12.33
C PRO A 32 -1.80 -5.56 10.88
N CYS A 33 -2.22 -4.38 10.40
CA CYS A 33 -1.91 -3.89 9.07
C CYS A 33 -1.24 -2.52 9.16
N LEU A 34 -0.10 -2.37 8.47
CA LEU A 34 0.56 -1.10 8.23
C LEU A 34 0.31 -0.70 6.78
N TYR A 35 -0.43 0.37 6.57
CA TYR A 35 -0.65 0.95 5.24
C TYR A 35 0.38 2.05 4.96
N PHE A 36 1.24 1.82 3.97
CA PHE A 36 2.36 2.69 3.65
C PHE A 36 2.09 3.49 2.38
N ILE A 37 2.13 4.81 2.50
CA ILE A 37 2.06 5.76 1.40
C ILE A 37 3.45 6.36 1.24
N HIS A 38 4.09 6.10 0.11
CA HIS A 38 5.45 6.60 -0.10
C HIS A 38 5.48 8.14 -0.26
N GLY A 39 6.59 8.75 0.13
CA GLY A 39 6.87 10.17 -0.12
C GLY A 39 7.23 10.43 -1.59
N GLY A 40 7.78 11.61 -1.89
CA GLY A 40 8.16 11.99 -3.26
C GLY A 40 7.26 13.05 -3.88
N GLY A 41 6.44 13.72 -3.06
CA GLY A 41 5.66 14.90 -3.44
C GLY A 41 4.57 14.64 -4.48
N LEU A 42 4.07 13.41 -4.59
CA LEU A 42 3.13 12.97 -5.63
C LEU A 42 3.68 13.01 -7.07
N VAL A 43 5.00 13.14 -7.23
CA VAL A 43 5.69 13.31 -8.52
C VAL A 43 6.69 12.19 -8.79
N THR A 44 7.22 11.57 -7.74
CA THR A 44 8.29 10.56 -7.83
C THR A 44 8.00 9.38 -6.91
N ASN A 45 8.84 8.34 -7.00
CA ASN A 45 8.79 7.09 -6.24
C ASN A 45 7.68 6.13 -6.66
N ASN A 46 7.62 4.98 -6.00
CA ASN A 46 6.66 3.90 -6.24
C ASN A 46 6.45 3.10 -4.95
N GLN A 47 5.65 2.04 -5.00
CA GLN A 47 5.33 1.16 -3.87
C GLN A 47 6.53 0.48 -3.18
N PHE A 48 7.72 0.48 -3.77
CA PHE A 48 8.93 -0.08 -3.15
C PHE A 48 9.84 0.99 -2.51
N SER A 49 9.56 2.26 -2.76
CA SER A 49 10.43 3.37 -2.35
C SER A 49 10.34 3.62 -0.85
N GLY A 50 11.49 3.56 -0.16
CA GLY A 50 11.55 3.76 1.30
C GLY A 50 11.09 2.57 2.14
N ILE A 51 10.57 1.50 1.54
CA ILE A 51 9.95 0.38 2.27
C ILE A 51 10.93 -0.40 3.14
N ASN A 52 12.23 -0.40 2.81
CA ASN A 52 13.26 -1.03 3.64
C ASN A 52 13.31 -0.45 5.05
N SER A 53 12.93 0.82 5.23
CA SER A 53 12.83 1.46 6.56
C SER A 53 11.66 0.93 7.39
N ILE A 54 10.66 0.32 6.74
CA ILE A 54 9.43 -0.19 7.34
C ILE A 54 9.56 -1.68 7.70
N PHE A 55 10.40 -2.44 7.00
CA PHE A 55 10.59 -3.87 7.23
C PHE A 55 10.91 -4.25 8.69
N PRO A 56 11.73 -3.52 9.47
CA PRO A 56 11.91 -3.81 10.89
C PRO A 56 10.60 -3.83 11.69
N CYS A 57 9.64 -2.95 11.35
CA CYS A 57 8.32 -2.90 11.97
C CYS A 57 7.47 -4.13 11.62
N ILE A 58 7.55 -4.62 10.39
CA ILE A 58 6.83 -5.82 9.93
C ILE A 58 7.11 -7.01 10.84
N TYR A 59 8.40 -7.27 11.10
CA TYR A 59 8.83 -8.38 11.94
C TYR A 59 8.56 -8.12 13.43
N SER A 60 8.91 -6.93 13.92
CA SER A 60 8.79 -6.61 15.35
C SER A 60 7.34 -6.60 15.85
N LEU A 61 6.40 -6.24 14.99
CA LEU A 61 4.98 -6.12 15.33
C LEU A 61 4.14 -7.31 14.82
N ASN A 62 4.76 -8.30 14.17
CA ASN A 62 4.06 -9.37 13.43
C ASN A 62 2.89 -8.82 12.58
N THR A 63 3.19 -7.77 11.80
CA THR A 63 2.19 -7.02 11.01
C THR A 63 2.35 -7.30 9.54
N VAL A 64 1.25 -7.27 8.78
CA VAL A 64 1.30 -7.18 7.32
C VAL A 64 1.56 -5.72 6.95
N CYS A 65 2.42 -5.47 5.96
CA CYS A 65 2.58 -4.14 5.36
C CYS A 65 1.94 -4.12 3.98
N VAL A 66 1.16 -3.10 3.69
CA VAL A 66 0.55 -2.86 2.38
C VAL A 66 1.04 -1.50 1.88
N SER A 67 1.80 -1.50 0.80
CA SER A 67 2.35 -0.29 0.18
C SER A 67 1.61 0.01 -1.11
N ILE A 68 1.16 1.24 -1.31
CA ILE A 68 0.42 1.65 -2.51
C ILE A 68 1.34 2.21 -3.60
N ASP A 69 1.03 1.89 -4.86
CA ASP A 69 1.61 2.51 -6.06
C ASP A 69 0.61 3.51 -6.67
N TYR A 70 0.50 4.70 -6.06
CA TYR A 70 -0.41 5.72 -6.56
C TYR A 70 0.16 6.37 -7.85
N GLY A 71 -0.72 6.91 -8.69
CA GLY A 71 -0.30 7.58 -9.93
C GLY A 71 0.53 8.83 -9.65
N LEU A 72 1.50 9.16 -10.50
CA LEU A 72 2.37 10.31 -10.32
C LEU A 72 2.00 11.45 -11.26
N ALA A 73 2.24 12.69 -10.83
CA ALA A 73 2.22 13.83 -11.74
C ALA A 73 3.41 13.75 -12.73
N PRO A 74 3.25 14.24 -13.98
CA PRO A 74 2.06 14.90 -14.52
C PRO A 74 0.97 13.97 -15.06
N ASP A 75 1.25 12.66 -15.17
CA ASP A 75 0.36 11.67 -15.79
C ASP A 75 -0.94 11.47 -15.00
N CYS A 76 -0.88 11.66 -13.69
CA CYS A 76 -2.01 11.68 -12.77
C CYS A 76 -2.12 13.06 -12.13
N LYS A 77 -3.32 13.63 -12.11
CA LYS A 77 -3.58 14.97 -11.56
C LYS A 77 -4.40 14.86 -10.28
N ALA A 78 -4.17 15.82 -9.38
CA ALA A 78 -4.99 15.92 -8.18
C ALA A 78 -6.47 16.12 -8.57
N PRO A 79 -7.43 15.49 -7.87
CA PRO A 79 -7.25 14.73 -6.62
C PRO A 79 -6.94 13.23 -6.78
N THR A 80 -6.80 12.69 -8.00
CA THR A 80 -6.77 11.24 -8.25
C THR A 80 -5.74 10.47 -7.42
N GLN A 81 -4.55 11.03 -7.19
CA GLN A 81 -3.53 10.37 -6.34
C GLN A 81 -4.02 10.14 -4.90
N ILE A 82 -4.73 11.12 -4.34
CA ILE A 82 -5.24 11.09 -2.97
C ILE A 82 -6.43 10.13 -2.91
N ASP A 83 -7.29 10.16 -3.94
CA ASP A 83 -8.42 9.23 -4.06
C ASP A 83 -7.93 7.78 -4.13
N GLN A 84 -6.85 7.51 -4.87
CA GLN A 84 -6.20 6.18 -4.89
C GLN A 84 -5.72 5.74 -3.51
N CYS A 85 -5.09 6.63 -2.74
CA CYS A 85 -4.67 6.33 -1.36
C CYS A 85 -5.88 6.00 -0.47
N TYR A 86 -6.97 6.76 -0.59
CA TYR A 86 -8.16 6.53 0.20
C TYR A 86 -8.87 5.22 -0.17
N GLU A 87 -9.07 4.95 -1.47
CA GLU A 87 -9.66 3.70 -1.96
C GLU A 87 -8.78 2.49 -1.62
N GLY A 88 -7.46 2.66 -1.60
CA GLY A 88 -6.54 1.61 -1.15
C GLY A 88 -6.77 1.21 0.31
N VAL A 89 -6.96 2.17 1.22
CA VAL A 89 -7.31 1.87 2.63
C VAL A 89 -8.70 1.24 2.73
N LYS A 90 -9.70 1.80 2.06
CA LYS A 90 -11.06 1.24 2.04
C LYS A 90 -11.07 -0.21 1.58
N ARG A 91 -10.31 -0.54 0.54
CA ARG A 91 -10.20 -1.90 0.01
C ARG A 91 -9.70 -2.91 1.03
N LEU A 92 -8.83 -2.49 1.95
CA LEU A 92 -8.32 -3.29 3.06
C LEU A 92 -9.32 -3.40 4.21
N TRP A 93 -10.15 -2.38 4.42
CA TRP A 93 -11.14 -2.33 5.47
C TRP A 93 -12.39 -3.16 5.16
N ASP A 94 -12.86 -3.12 3.90
CA ASP A 94 -14.08 -3.81 3.45
C ASP A 94 -13.87 -5.33 3.23
N LYS A 95 -12.79 -5.90 3.77
CA LYS A 95 -12.35 -7.30 3.60
C LYS A 95 -12.70 -8.18 4.80
#